data_AF-A0A3M7Q4X1-F1
#
_entry.id   AF-A0A3M7Q4X1-F1
#
_cell.length_a   1.000
_cell.length_b   1.000
_cell.length_c   1.000
_cell.angle_alpha   90.00
_cell.angle_beta   90.00
_cell.angle_gamma   90.00
#
_symmetry.space_group_name_H-M   'P 1'
#
loop_
_entity.id
_entity.type
_entity.pdbx_description
1 polymer ?
#
loop_
_entity_poly.entity_id
_entity_poly.type
_entity_poly.pdbx_seq_one_letter_code
_entity_poly.pdbx_strand_id
1 'polypeptide(L)'
;TISCAAHKCNVLVNDPTVMTLIVDPKVKMKYQHLITNSFVECNRLMRWCPAPNCSYAAKAQYFDCQPVKCICGHVFCFGCGELWHDPVRCKWLKKWIKKCDDDSETSNWIAANTKECPKCHVTIEKNGGCNHMICKNQACRSEFCWVCLGPWEPHGSSWYNCNRFNEDDSKKARDAQEKSRHALQRYLHYYNRYMNHHQSLRMEQKLTASIRDKMEEMQQHNMSWIEVQFLRKAVEVLCQCRQTLMYTYAFAFYLRKNNHSIIFEDNQADLEISVEKLSGYLERDITSDNAAITKQEVQDKYRYCEQRRKVLLDHVHEGYDKDYWEYQDDL
;
A
#
# COMPACT_ATOMS: atom_id res chain seq x y z
N THR A 1 16.97 19.07 -25.71
CA THR A 1 17.88 19.05 -26.88
C THR A 1 19.31 19.27 -26.40
N ILE A 2 20.32 18.91 -27.20
CA ILE A 2 21.75 19.07 -26.85
C ILE A 2 22.40 19.95 -27.94
N SER A 3 23.13 20.99 -27.53
CA SER A 3 23.88 21.89 -28.43
C SER A 3 25.37 21.54 -28.47
N CYS A 4 26.06 22.01 -29.50
CA CYS A 4 27.52 21.93 -29.63
C CYS A 4 28.22 22.51 -28.38
N ALA A 5 29.30 21.86 -27.94
CA ALA A 5 30.07 22.27 -26.76
C ALA A 5 31.00 23.48 -27.01
N ALA A 6 31.14 23.93 -28.26
CA ALA A 6 31.96 25.10 -28.59
C ALA A 6 31.35 26.40 -28.03
N HIS A 7 32.21 27.29 -27.53
CA HIS A 7 31.77 28.55 -26.94
C HIS A 7 30.94 29.37 -27.94
N LYS A 8 29.72 29.77 -27.52
CA LYS A 8 28.72 30.51 -28.31
C LYS A 8 28.19 29.79 -29.56
N CYS A 9 28.38 28.47 -29.68
CA CYS A 9 27.76 27.69 -30.76
C CYS A 9 26.40 27.12 -30.31
N ASN A 10 25.34 27.40 -31.06
CA ASN A 10 23.98 26.92 -30.76
C ASN A 10 23.50 25.80 -31.71
N VAL A 11 24.40 25.24 -32.52
CA VAL A 11 24.05 24.15 -33.44
C VAL A 11 23.67 22.91 -32.63
N LEU A 12 22.52 22.31 -32.94
CA LEU A 12 22.03 21.12 -32.28
C LEU A 12 22.79 19.88 -32.75
N VAL A 13 23.08 18.98 -31.82
CA VAL A 13 23.58 17.64 -32.13
C VAL A 13 22.37 16.75 -32.43
N ASN A 14 22.37 16.09 -33.57
CA ASN A 14 21.30 15.18 -33.97
C ASN A 14 21.36 13.86 -33.17
N ASP A 15 20.20 13.24 -32.97
CA ASP A 15 20.06 12.03 -32.15
C ASP A 15 20.98 10.88 -32.59
N PRO A 16 21.17 10.58 -33.89
CA PRO A 16 22.08 9.52 -34.32
C PRO A 16 23.51 9.75 -33.82
N THR A 17 24.02 10.97 -33.92
CA THR A 17 25.38 11.30 -33.45
C THR A 17 25.49 11.18 -31.94
N VAL A 18 24.48 11.63 -31.19
CA VAL A 18 24.45 11.42 -29.72
C VAL A 18 24.49 9.92 -29.39
N MET A 19 23.69 9.11 -30.08
CA MET A 19 23.60 7.65 -29.86
C MET A 19 24.88 6.90 -30.25
N THR A 20 25.66 7.41 -31.22
CA THR A 20 26.97 6.86 -31.59
C THR A 20 28.05 7.25 -30.58
N LEU A 21 28.06 8.49 -30.08
CA LEU A 21 29.12 9.03 -29.22
C LEU A 21 29.01 8.58 -27.75
N ILE A 22 27.80 8.39 -27.24
CA ILE A 22 27.63 7.85 -25.88
C ILE A 22 28.11 6.40 -25.87
N VAL A 23 28.88 6.00 -24.86
CA VAL A 23 29.35 4.61 -24.70
C VAL A 23 28.49 3.86 -23.68
N ASP A 24 28.18 4.48 -22.54
CA ASP A 24 27.41 3.85 -21.46
C ASP A 24 25.95 3.55 -21.90
N PRO A 25 25.54 2.27 -21.93
CA PRO A 25 24.17 1.88 -22.27
C PRO A 25 23.09 2.53 -21.39
N LYS A 26 23.37 2.77 -20.11
CA LYS A 26 22.42 3.42 -19.18
C LYS A 26 22.14 4.86 -19.59
N VAL A 27 23.19 5.57 -20.00
CA VAL A 27 23.06 6.96 -20.49
C VAL A 27 22.34 6.99 -21.83
N LYS A 28 22.61 6.05 -22.75
CA LYS A 28 21.86 5.93 -24.01
C LYS A 28 20.37 5.73 -23.76
N MET A 29 20.02 4.81 -22.87
CA MET A 29 18.62 4.50 -22.56
C MET A 29 17.89 5.70 -21.94
N LYS A 30 18.58 6.48 -21.09
CA LYS A 30 18.04 7.73 -20.53
C LYS A 30 17.87 8.80 -21.60
N TYR A 31 18.81 8.94 -22.53
CA TYR A 31 18.68 9.85 -23.67
C TYR A 31 17.48 9.49 -24.56
N GLN A 32 17.33 8.21 -24.92
CA GLN A 32 16.19 7.71 -25.70
C GLN A 32 14.85 8.00 -25.02
N HIS A 33 14.77 7.80 -23.70
CA HIS A 33 13.57 8.15 -22.93
C HIS A 33 13.26 9.65 -23.02
N LEU A 34 14.26 10.53 -22.85
CA LEU A 34 14.07 11.98 -22.90
C LEU A 34 13.57 12.47 -24.27
N ILE A 35 14.15 11.97 -25.37
CA ILE A 35 13.75 12.40 -26.72
C ILE A 35 12.37 11.86 -27.14
N THR A 36 11.94 10.73 -26.56
CA THR A 36 10.62 10.12 -26.82
C THR A 36 9.55 10.52 -25.82
N ASN A 37 9.90 11.26 -24.76
CA ASN A 37 8.99 11.56 -23.66
C ASN A 37 7.71 12.26 -24.14
N SER A 38 7.87 13.32 -24.95
CA SER A 38 6.72 14.05 -25.50
C SER A 38 5.81 13.18 -26.36
N PHE A 39 6.38 12.25 -27.16
CA PHE A 39 5.59 11.33 -27.97
C PHE A 39 4.74 10.38 -27.11
N VAL A 40 5.29 9.92 -25.98
CA VAL A 40 4.56 9.06 -25.05
C VAL A 40 3.51 9.83 -24.27
N GLU A 41 3.86 10.99 -23.70
CA GLU A 41 2.93 11.81 -22.90
C GLU A 41 1.75 12.35 -23.73
N CYS A 42 1.96 12.67 -25.00
CA CYS A 42 0.90 13.13 -25.89
C CYS A 42 0.03 12.00 -26.46
N ASN A 43 0.39 10.72 -26.23
CA ASN A 43 -0.37 9.58 -26.73
C ASN A 43 -1.18 8.91 -25.61
N ARG A 44 -2.51 9.07 -25.66
CA ARG A 44 -3.43 8.46 -24.68
C ARG A 44 -3.36 6.92 -24.58
N LEU A 45 -2.79 6.25 -25.59
CA LEU A 45 -2.62 4.80 -25.65
C LEU A 45 -1.24 4.33 -25.20
N MET A 46 -0.41 5.23 -24.68
CA MET A 46 0.89 4.89 -24.11
C MET A 46 1.08 5.51 -22.72
N ARG A 47 1.90 4.84 -21.91
CA ARG A 47 2.31 5.38 -20.61
C ARG A 47 3.66 4.81 -20.18
N TRP A 48 4.51 5.67 -19.63
CA TRP A 48 5.76 5.23 -19.02
C TRP A 48 5.52 4.39 -17.77
N CYS A 49 6.39 3.40 -17.55
CA CYS A 49 6.51 2.74 -16.26
C CYS A 49 7.02 3.75 -15.23
N PRO A 50 6.36 3.90 -14.06
CA PRO A 50 6.80 4.85 -13.03
C PRO A 50 7.99 4.34 -12.20
N ALA A 51 8.43 3.08 -12.41
CA ALA A 51 9.54 2.51 -11.66
C ALA A 51 10.85 3.29 -11.92
N PRO A 52 11.62 3.63 -10.86
CA PRO A 52 12.90 4.31 -11.02
C PRO A 52 13.84 3.52 -11.93
N ASN A 53 14.55 4.23 -12.82
CA ASN A 53 15.49 3.65 -13.80
C ASN A 53 14.87 2.68 -14.82
N CYS A 54 13.53 2.65 -14.94
CA CYS A 54 12.84 1.90 -15.97
C CYS A 54 12.46 2.82 -17.13
N SER A 55 12.93 2.50 -18.35
CA SER A 55 12.62 3.27 -19.56
C SER A 55 11.61 2.55 -20.47
N TYR A 56 10.82 1.62 -19.94
CA TYR A 56 9.77 0.93 -20.69
C TYR A 56 8.46 1.73 -20.65
N ALA A 57 7.72 1.72 -21.76
CA ALA A 57 6.36 2.24 -21.85
C ALA A 57 5.37 1.10 -22.14
N ALA A 58 4.22 1.12 -21.45
CA ALA A 58 3.09 0.28 -21.78
C ALA A 58 2.31 0.90 -22.95
N LYS A 59 1.85 0.06 -23.88
CA LYS A 59 0.94 0.44 -24.97
C LYS A 59 -0.36 -0.34 -24.83
N ALA A 60 -1.50 0.35 -24.89
CA ALA A 60 -2.83 -0.25 -24.81
C ALA A 60 -3.59 -0.10 -26.15
N GLN A 61 -4.60 -0.95 -26.37
CA GLN A 61 -5.48 -0.83 -27.55
C GLN A 61 -6.53 0.27 -27.37
N TYR A 62 -6.99 0.46 -26.14
CA TYR A 62 -7.93 1.49 -25.73
C TYR A 62 -7.49 2.06 -24.37
N PHE A 63 -7.99 3.25 -24.04
CA PHE A 63 -7.74 3.86 -22.75
C PHE A 63 -8.66 3.24 -21.71
N ASP A 64 -8.08 2.65 -20.65
CA ASP A 64 -8.81 2.17 -19.49
C ASP A 64 -7.92 2.22 -18.25
N CYS A 65 -8.52 2.39 -17.07
CA CYS A 65 -7.86 2.51 -15.79
C CYS A 65 -7.58 1.12 -15.18
N GLN A 66 -6.86 0.27 -15.90
CA GLN A 66 -6.55 -1.11 -15.51
C GLN A 66 -5.12 -1.25 -14.98
N PRO A 67 -4.82 -2.31 -14.19
CA PRO A 67 -3.47 -2.62 -13.80
C PRO A 67 -2.66 -3.09 -15.01
N VAL A 68 -1.49 -2.50 -15.22
CA VAL A 68 -0.52 -2.96 -16.20
C VAL A 68 0.74 -3.42 -15.50
N LYS A 69 1.23 -4.61 -15.86
CA LYS A 69 2.50 -5.15 -15.36
C LYS A 69 3.60 -4.87 -16.37
N CYS A 70 4.55 -4.02 -15.99
CA CYS A 70 5.75 -3.78 -16.77
C CYS A 70 6.65 -5.02 -16.77
N ILE A 71 7.50 -5.14 -17.80
CA ILE A 71 8.53 -6.19 -17.91
C ILE A 71 9.48 -6.17 -16.70
N CYS A 72 9.73 -4.99 -16.11
CA CYS A 72 10.52 -4.87 -14.89
C CYS A 72 9.80 -5.38 -13.61
N GLY A 73 8.58 -5.90 -13.74
CA GLY A 73 7.76 -6.43 -12.65
C GLY A 73 6.87 -5.41 -11.95
N HIS A 74 7.04 -4.10 -12.21
CA HIS A 74 6.25 -3.04 -11.59
C HIS A 74 4.79 -3.05 -12.09
N VAL A 75 3.83 -2.93 -11.17
CA VAL A 75 2.39 -2.92 -11.49
C VAL A 75 1.82 -1.55 -11.14
N PHE A 76 1.26 -0.88 -12.14
CA PHE A 76 0.74 0.49 -12.00
C PHE A 76 -0.59 0.66 -12.74
N CYS A 77 -1.34 1.71 -12.40
CA CYS A 77 -2.57 2.07 -13.10
C CYS A 77 -2.24 2.75 -14.43
N PHE A 78 -2.75 2.22 -15.53
CA PHE A 78 -2.56 2.85 -16.85
C PHE A 78 -3.24 4.23 -16.95
N GLY A 79 -4.31 4.47 -16.19
CA GLY A 79 -5.08 5.71 -16.24
C GLY A 79 -4.41 6.90 -15.56
N CYS A 80 -3.82 6.72 -14.38
CA CYS A 80 -3.17 7.81 -13.60
C CYS A 80 -1.65 7.70 -13.48
N GLY A 81 -1.05 6.53 -13.74
CA GLY A 81 0.39 6.30 -13.60
C GLY A 81 0.86 5.97 -12.18
N GLU A 82 -0.02 6.07 -11.18
CA GLU A 82 0.28 5.66 -9.80
C GLU A 82 0.32 4.14 -9.66
N LEU A 83 0.82 3.65 -8.52
CA LEU A 83 0.70 2.24 -8.13
C LEU A 83 -0.77 1.77 -8.26
N TRP A 84 -0.98 0.50 -8.59
CA TRP A 84 -2.33 -0.05 -8.72
C TRP A 84 -3.14 0.17 -7.45
N HIS A 85 -4.28 0.86 -7.56
CA HIS A 85 -4.92 1.48 -6.40
C HIS A 85 -6.38 1.04 -6.19
N ASP A 86 -6.66 -0.24 -6.41
CA ASP A 86 -7.94 -0.84 -6.03
C ASP A 86 -8.10 -0.75 -4.49
N PRO A 87 -9.21 -0.22 -3.93
CA PRO A 87 -10.49 0.07 -4.59
C PRO A 87 -10.75 1.52 -5.01
N VAL A 88 -9.84 2.47 -4.76
CA VAL A 88 -10.09 3.90 -4.98
C VAL A 88 -10.01 4.26 -6.48
N ARG A 89 -10.92 5.12 -6.98
CA ARG A 89 -10.82 5.64 -8.36
C ARG A 89 -9.69 6.67 -8.48
N CYS A 90 -9.10 6.78 -9.68
CA CYS A 90 -7.98 7.70 -9.96
C CYS A 90 -8.24 9.15 -9.53
N LYS A 91 -9.47 9.67 -9.74
CA LYS A 91 -9.87 11.04 -9.33
C LYS A 91 -9.64 11.24 -7.82
N TRP A 92 -10.12 10.30 -7.01
CA TRP A 92 -10.05 10.38 -5.55
C TRP A 92 -8.64 10.15 -5.04
N LEU A 93 -7.89 9.23 -5.64
CA LEU A 93 -6.48 9.05 -5.29
C LEU A 93 -5.67 10.32 -5.55
N LYS A 94 -5.86 10.96 -6.70
CA LYS A 94 -5.14 12.21 -7.02
C LYS A 94 -5.45 13.32 -6.01
N LYS A 95 -6.72 13.43 -5.57
CA LYS A 95 -7.10 14.36 -4.51
C LYS A 95 -6.47 13.99 -3.16
N TRP A 96 -6.44 12.70 -2.81
CA TRP A 96 -5.84 12.21 -1.58
C TRP A 96 -4.35 12.53 -1.51
N ILE A 97 -3.59 12.20 -2.56
CA ILE A 97 -2.15 12.47 -2.64
C ILE A 97 -1.89 13.97 -2.51
N LYS A 98 -2.63 14.80 -3.26
CA LYS A 98 -2.51 16.25 -3.13
C LYS A 98 -2.77 16.75 -1.71
N LYS A 99 -3.83 16.26 -1.05
CA LYS A 99 -4.13 16.62 0.34
C LYS A 99 -3.01 16.18 1.29
N CYS A 100 -2.48 14.98 1.11
CA CYS A 100 -1.33 14.49 1.89
C CYS A 100 -0.09 15.37 1.71
N ASP A 101 0.19 15.83 0.49
CA ASP A 101 1.32 16.70 0.18
C ASP A 101 1.12 18.12 0.77
N ASP A 102 -0.06 18.71 0.59
CA ASP A 102 -0.40 20.06 1.05
C ASP A 102 -0.44 20.14 2.60
N ASP A 103 -1.02 19.12 3.28
CA ASP A 103 -1.15 19.08 4.74
C ASP A 103 0.11 18.49 5.44
N SER A 104 1.17 18.17 4.67
CA SER A 104 2.40 17.55 5.18
C SER A 104 3.21 18.45 6.11
N GLU A 105 3.08 19.78 6.00
CA GLU A 105 3.74 20.74 6.90
C GLU A 105 3.08 20.80 8.30
N THR A 106 1.78 20.50 8.40
CA THR A 106 1.06 20.37 9.69
C THR A 106 1.20 18.99 10.31
N SER A 107 1.45 17.97 9.50
CA SER A 107 1.60 16.59 9.94
C SER A 107 3.07 16.28 10.11
N ASN A 108 3.66 16.88 11.14
CA ASN A 108 4.96 16.48 11.68
C ASN A 108 5.08 14.96 11.57
N TRP A 109 6.15 14.51 10.94
CA TRP A 109 6.63 13.15 10.73
C TRP A 109 6.84 12.34 12.05
N ILE A 110 6.15 12.74 13.12
CA ILE A 110 5.92 12.12 14.42
C ILE A 110 4.66 11.22 14.35
N ALA A 111 4.38 10.58 13.22
CA ALA A 111 3.77 9.24 13.25
C ALA A 111 4.93 8.27 13.53
N ALA A 112 5.44 8.40 14.75
CA ALA A 112 6.77 7.98 15.10
C ALA A 112 6.96 6.47 14.87
N ASN A 113 8.11 6.13 14.27
CA ASN A 113 8.66 4.77 14.32
C ASN A 113 8.70 4.23 15.75
N THR A 114 8.60 5.12 16.74
CA THR A 114 8.60 4.85 18.17
C THR A 114 7.27 5.26 18.80
N LYS A 115 6.64 4.36 19.56
CA LYS A 115 5.46 4.64 20.40
C LYS A 115 5.67 4.04 21.77
N GLU A 116 4.92 4.47 22.76
CA GLU A 116 4.97 3.89 24.10
C GLU A 116 3.99 2.72 24.26
N CYS A 117 4.37 1.74 25.06
CA CYS A 117 3.47 0.68 25.49
C CYS A 117 2.29 1.28 26.29
N PRO A 118 1.02 0.98 25.95
CA PRO A 118 -0.13 1.55 26.65
C PRO A 118 -0.26 1.09 28.11
N LYS A 119 0.45 0.02 28.52
CA LYS A 119 0.41 -0.54 29.88
C LYS A 119 1.59 -0.13 30.76
N CYS A 120 2.80 -0.05 30.21
CA CYS A 120 4.03 0.18 30.99
C CYS A 120 4.85 1.38 30.52
N HIS A 121 4.41 2.10 29.49
CA HIS A 121 5.02 3.32 28.95
C HIS A 121 6.46 3.19 28.44
N VAL A 122 6.99 1.96 28.35
CA VAL A 122 8.28 1.71 27.71
C VAL A 122 8.17 2.05 26.22
N THR A 123 9.14 2.82 25.71
CA THR A 123 9.27 3.14 24.29
C THR A 123 9.52 1.87 23.46
N ILE A 124 8.75 1.68 22.40
CA ILE A 124 8.81 0.57 21.46
C ILE A 124 9.02 1.13 20.07
N GLU A 125 10.04 0.63 19.37
CA GLU A 125 10.25 0.89 17.94
C GLU A 125 9.57 -0.18 17.08
N LYS A 126 8.87 0.24 16.01
CA LYS A 126 8.25 -0.65 15.04
C LYS A 126 9.32 -1.25 14.13
N ASN A 127 9.56 -2.56 14.26
CA ASN A 127 10.59 -3.30 13.52
C ASN A 127 10.03 -4.33 12.52
N GLY A 128 8.72 -4.30 12.26
CA GLY A 128 8.01 -5.23 11.38
C GLY A 128 6.72 -4.61 10.83
N GLY A 129 6.16 -5.22 9.79
CA GLY A 129 4.91 -4.75 9.18
C GLY A 129 3.70 -5.01 10.06
N CYS A 130 3.72 -6.06 10.88
CA CYS A 130 2.60 -6.46 11.72
C CYS A 130 2.23 -5.38 12.75
N ASN A 131 0.94 -5.06 12.85
CA ASN A 131 0.40 -4.12 13.83
C ASN A 131 0.03 -4.80 15.16
N HIS A 132 0.09 -6.13 15.24
CA HIS A 132 -0.04 -6.88 16.50
C HIS A 132 1.28 -6.79 17.27
N MET A 133 1.30 -5.96 18.30
CA MET A 133 2.49 -5.70 19.10
C MET A 133 2.44 -6.49 20.40
N ILE A 134 3.57 -7.06 20.79
CA ILE A 134 3.76 -7.70 22.10
C ILE A 134 4.85 -6.91 22.83
N CYS A 135 4.55 -6.41 24.03
CA CYS A 135 5.52 -5.64 24.79
C CYS A 135 6.72 -6.53 25.19
N LYS A 136 7.94 -6.15 24.75
CA LYS A 136 9.19 -6.87 25.05
C LYS A 136 9.61 -6.81 26.52
N ASN A 137 9.01 -5.90 27.31
CA ASN A 137 9.25 -5.86 28.75
C ASN A 137 8.68 -7.14 29.39
N GLN A 138 9.57 -7.95 29.97
CA GLN A 138 9.24 -9.26 30.53
C GLN A 138 8.21 -9.21 31.65
N ALA A 139 8.11 -8.09 32.38
CA ALA A 139 7.12 -7.88 33.44
C ALA A 139 5.75 -7.43 32.89
N CYS A 140 5.68 -6.95 31.65
CA CYS A 140 4.45 -6.39 31.07
C CYS A 140 3.74 -7.36 30.14
N ARG A 141 4.46 -7.85 29.11
CA ARG A 141 4.03 -8.78 28.04
C ARG A 141 2.63 -8.52 27.45
N SER A 142 2.11 -7.29 27.56
CA SER A 142 0.80 -6.95 27.04
C SER A 142 0.80 -6.92 25.52
N GLU A 143 -0.31 -7.37 24.95
CA GLU A 143 -0.55 -7.36 23.52
C GLU A 143 -1.50 -6.22 23.13
N PHE A 144 -1.12 -5.44 22.13
CA PHE A 144 -1.88 -4.27 21.73
C PHE A 144 -1.72 -3.98 20.24
N CYS A 145 -2.64 -3.17 19.69
CA CYS A 145 -2.58 -2.73 18.30
C CYS A 145 -1.72 -1.46 18.16
N TRP A 146 -0.77 -1.47 17.23
CA TRP A 146 0.09 -0.31 16.96
C TRP A 146 -0.67 0.94 16.54
N VAL A 147 -1.82 0.78 15.89
CA VAL A 147 -2.61 1.90 15.34
C VAL A 147 -3.40 2.61 16.44
N CYS A 148 -4.28 1.91 17.14
CA CYS A 148 -5.16 2.51 18.16
C CYS A 148 -4.60 2.46 19.58
N LEU A 149 -3.51 1.73 19.83
CA LEU A 149 -2.96 1.47 21.17
C LEU A 149 -3.93 0.74 22.12
N GLY A 150 -5.04 0.21 21.59
CA GLY A 150 -5.98 -0.63 22.33
C GLY A 150 -5.51 -2.09 22.45
N PRO A 151 -6.13 -2.87 23.36
CA PRO A 151 -5.80 -4.29 23.54
C PRO A 151 -6.00 -5.08 22.24
N TRP A 152 -5.15 -6.08 22.01
CA TRP A 152 -5.21 -6.87 20.78
C TRP A 152 -6.42 -7.82 20.75
N GLU A 153 -6.69 -8.53 21.84
CA GLU A 153 -7.73 -9.56 21.95
C GLU A 153 -9.09 -9.22 21.30
N PRO A 154 -9.70 -8.04 21.51
CA PRO A 154 -11.00 -7.74 20.91
C PRO A 154 -10.97 -7.49 19.40
N HIS A 155 -9.79 -7.34 18.77
CA HIS A 155 -9.71 -7.12 17.33
C HIS A 155 -10.20 -8.34 16.54
N GLY A 156 -11.10 -8.09 15.59
CA GLY A 156 -11.79 -9.13 14.83
C GLY A 156 -13.09 -9.64 15.48
N SER A 157 -13.48 -9.08 16.62
CA SER A 157 -14.84 -9.23 17.15
C SER A 157 -15.79 -8.23 16.49
N SER A 158 -17.09 -8.55 16.44
CA SER A 158 -18.09 -7.68 15.80
C SER A 158 -18.30 -6.35 16.54
N TRP A 159 -17.99 -6.29 17.84
CA TRP A 159 -18.29 -5.13 18.69
C TRP A 159 -17.11 -4.14 18.82
N TYR A 160 -15.89 -4.55 18.44
CA TYR A 160 -14.70 -3.69 18.51
C TYR A 160 -14.16 -3.38 17.12
N ASN A 161 -14.23 -2.11 16.72
CA ASN A 161 -13.82 -1.66 15.39
C ASN A 161 -12.77 -0.54 15.51
N CYS A 162 -11.51 -0.86 15.22
CA CYS A 162 -10.42 0.11 15.19
C CYS A 162 -10.38 0.92 13.88
N ASN A 163 -10.92 0.39 12.78
CA ASN A 163 -10.88 1.03 11.46
C ASN A 163 -11.90 2.17 11.29
N ARG A 164 -13.06 2.09 11.95
CA ARG A 164 -14.16 3.05 11.78
C ARG A 164 -13.89 4.39 12.47
N PHE A 165 -14.21 5.48 11.79
CA PHE A 165 -14.24 6.81 12.40
C PHE A 165 -15.63 7.06 13.00
N ASN A 166 -15.68 7.54 14.24
CA ASN A 166 -16.94 7.90 14.89
C ASN A 166 -17.37 9.32 14.45
N GLU A 167 -18.43 9.38 13.65
CA GLU A 167 -18.99 10.65 13.17
C GLU A 167 -19.99 11.29 14.14
N ASP A 168 -20.38 10.63 15.23
CA ASP A 168 -21.44 11.15 16.11
C ASP A 168 -21.03 12.42 16.87
N ASP A 169 -19.73 12.63 17.08
CA ASP A 169 -19.24 13.89 17.64
C ASP A 169 -19.26 15.03 16.60
N SER A 170 -19.13 14.72 15.30
CA SER A 170 -19.25 15.73 14.24
C SER A 170 -20.66 16.32 14.13
N LYS A 171 -21.70 15.51 14.40
CA LYS A 171 -23.11 15.94 14.40
C LYS A 171 -23.43 16.91 15.53
N LYS A 172 -22.62 16.93 16.59
CA LYS A 172 -22.79 17.81 17.76
C LYS A 172 -22.08 19.15 17.61
N ALA A 173 -21.19 19.31 16.62
CA ALA A 173 -20.41 20.51 16.40
C ALA A 173 -21.30 21.69 15.94
N ARG A 174 -21.37 22.74 16.76
CA ARG A 174 -22.28 23.88 16.55
C ARG A 174 -21.62 24.99 15.75
N ASP A 175 -20.33 25.23 16.01
CA ASP A 175 -19.62 26.39 15.50
C ASP A 175 -18.58 26.03 14.43
N ALA A 176 -18.18 27.00 13.60
CA ALA A 176 -17.27 26.80 12.47
C ALA A 176 -15.91 26.23 12.90
N GLN A 177 -15.41 26.64 14.07
CA GLN A 177 -14.15 26.13 14.64
C GLN A 177 -14.25 24.65 15.02
N GLU A 178 -15.36 24.21 15.63
CA GLU A 178 -15.58 22.81 15.97
C GLU A 178 -15.67 21.94 14.72
N LYS A 179 -16.37 22.41 13.68
CA LYS A 179 -16.46 21.73 12.38
C LYS A 179 -15.09 21.56 11.73
N SER A 180 -14.25 22.60 11.75
CA SER A 180 -12.87 22.52 11.24
C SER A 180 -12.03 21.51 12.02
N ARG A 181 -12.11 21.52 13.36
CA ARG A 181 -11.39 20.55 14.22
C ARG A 181 -11.85 19.11 13.94
N HIS A 182 -13.15 18.88 13.77
CA HIS A 182 -13.68 17.55 13.44
C HIS A 182 -13.22 17.07 12.05
N ALA A 183 -13.20 17.95 11.06
CA ALA A 183 -12.68 17.63 9.74
C ALA A 183 -11.19 17.23 9.80
N LEU A 184 -10.38 17.96 10.56
CA LEU A 184 -8.97 17.63 10.77
C LEU A 184 -8.79 16.28 11.50
N GLN A 185 -9.56 16.03 12.57
CA GLN A 185 -9.52 14.74 13.28
C GLN A 185 -9.88 13.57 12.37
N ARG A 186 -10.89 13.76 11.52
CA ARG A 186 -11.29 12.78 10.52
C ARG A 186 -10.15 12.53 9.54
N TYR A 187 -9.57 13.60 8.96
CA TYR A 187 -8.41 13.47 8.08
C TYR A 187 -7.27 12.70 8.73
N LEU A 188 -6.85 13.08 9.95
CA LEU A 188 -5.78 12.40 10.69
C LEU A 188 -6.10 10.92 10.96
N HIS A 189 -7.36 10.56 11.22
CA HIS A 189 -7.78 9.16 11.39
C HIS A 189 -7.48 8.31 10.16
N TYR A 190 -7.89 8.77 8.97
CA TYR A 190 -7.69 8.04 7.72
C TYR A 190 -6.23 8.14 7.24
N TYR A 191 -5.59 9.30 7.39
CA TYR A 191 -4.18 9.52 7.04
C TYR A 191 -3.24 8.62 7.82
N ASN A 192 -3.41 8.55 9.16
CA ASN A 192 -2.56 7.70 10.00
C ASN A 192 -2.67 6.22 9.62
N ARG A 193 -3.86 5.74 9.22
CA ARG A 193 -4.08 4.35 8.80
C ARG A 193 -3.49 4.07 7.42
N TYR A 194 -3.71 4.98 6.46
CA TYR A 194 -3.07 4.96 5.15
C TYR A 194 -1.54 4.87 5.27
N MET A 195 -0.94 5.80 6.02
CA MET A 195 0.52 5.88 6.19
C MET A 195 1.09 4.70 6.97
N ASN A 196 0.37 4.21 7.98
CA ASN A 196 0.78 3.02 8.71
C ASN A 196 0.82 1.79 7.80
N HIS A 197 -0.19 1.57 6.94
CA HIS A 197 -0.16 0.47 5.98
C HIS A 197 0.92 0.65 4.90
N HIS A 198 1.14 1.88 4.43
CA HIS A 198 2.23 2.20 3.50
C HIS A 198 3.61 1.84 4.11
N GLN A 199 3.82 2.18 5.39
CA GLN A 199 5.04 1.85 6.10
C GLN A 199 5.18 0.34 6.35
N SER A 200 4.10 -0.32 6.78
CA SER A 200 4.07 -1.77 6.97
C SER A 200 4.40 -2.51 5.67
N LEU A 201 3.86 -2.06 4.53
CA LEU A 201 4.17 -2.63 3.21
C LEU A 201 5.67 -2.51 2.88
N ARG A 202 6.31 -1.37 3.19
CA ARG A 202 7.76 -1.22 3.01
C ARG A 202 8.58 -2.16 3.90
N MET A 203 8.10 -2.46 5.11
CA MET A 203 8.74 -3.43 6.00
C MET A 203 8.55 -4.86 5.50
N GLU A 204 7.36 -5.22 5.03
CA GLU A 204 7.05 -6.54 4.47
C GLU A 204 7.81 -6.83 3.17
N GLN A 205 8.09 -5.81 2.35
CA GLN A 205 8.96 -5.98 1.19
C GLN A 205 10.36 -6.49 1.58
N LYS A 206 10.85 -6.12 2.78
CA LYS A 206 12.12 -6.64 3.32
C LYS A 206 12.01 -8.08 3.82
N LEU A 207 10.80 -8.55 4.18
CA LEU A 207 10.53 -9.93 4.58
C LEU A 207 10.84 -10.93 3.46
N THR A 208 10.79 -10.50 2.20
CA THR A 208 11.15 -11.33 1.03
C THR A 208 12.54 -11.97 1.16
N ALA A 209 13.51 -11.27 1.73
CA ALA A 209 14.86 -11.81 1.94
C ALA A 209 14.85 -12.92 2.99
N SER A 210 14.28 -12.67 4.17
CA SER A 210 14.17 -13.65 5.25
C SER A 210 13.36 -14.89 4.84
N ILE A 211 12.31 -14.70 4.04
CA ILE A 211 11.49 -15.80 3.53
C ILE A 211 12.26 -16.64 2.51
N ARG A 212 13.12 -16.03 1.67
CA ARG A 212 14.01 -16.80 0.80
C ARG A 212 14.95 -17.69 1.62
N ASP A 213 15.54 -17.15 2.67
CA ASP A 213 16.44 -17.93 3.54
C ASP A 213 15.68 -19.09 4.22
N LYS A 214 14.43 -18.87 4.66
CA LYS A 214 13.56 -19.93 5.20
C LYS A 214 13.17 -20.97 4.14
N MET A 215 12.95 -20.55 2.90
CA MET A 215 12.71 -21.48 1.78
C MET A 215 13.93 -22.38 1.57
N GLU A 216 15.16 -21.83 1.61
CA GLU A 216 16.39 -22.61 1.48
C GLU A 216 16.57 -23.62 2.63
N GLU A 217 16.29 -23.20 3.88
CA GLU A 217 16.29 -24.07 5.06
C GLU A 217 15.30 -25.24 4.89
N MET A 218 14.05 -24.95 4.49
CA MET A 218 13.05 -26.00 4.25
C MET A 218 13.44 -26.96 3.13
N GLN A 219 14.17 -26.49 2.11
CA GLN A 219 14.69 -27.35 1.05
C GLN A 219 15.77 -28.31 1.54
N GLN A 220 16.61 -27.89 2.49
CA GLN A 220 17.58 -28.77 3.14
C GLN A 220 16.91 -29.87 3.96
N HIS A 221 15.68 -29.63 4.43
CA HIS A 221 14.86 -30.58 5.20
C HIS A 221 13.85 -31.37 4.34
N ASN A 222 14.26 -31.80 3.14
CA ASN A 222 13.51 -32.66 2.21
C ASN A 222 12.30 -32.04 1.49
N MET A 223 12.12 -30.72 1.49
CA MET A 223 11.13 -30.09 0.60
C MET A 223 11.73 -29.78 -0.78
N SER A 224 10.98 -30.07 -1.84
CA SER A 224 11.38 -29.66 -3.18
C SER A 224 11.24 -28.15 -3.39
N TRP A 225 11.92 -27.62 -4.42
CA TRP A 225 11.79 -26.21 -4.83
C TRP A 225 10.34 -25.78 -5.10
N ILE A 226 9.51 -26.71 -5.63
CA ILE A 226 8.09 -26.47 -5.91
C ILE A 226 7.32 -26.35 -4.60
N GLU A 227 7.62 -27.20 -3.63
CA GLU A 227 6.88 -27.27 -2.38
C GLU A 227 7.11 -26.07 -1.47
N VAL A 228 8.22 -25.34 -1.61
CA VAL A 228 8.51 -24.12 -0.83
C VAL A 228 7.95 -22.83 -1.45
N GLN A 229 7.45 -22.86 -2.70
CA GLN A 229 6.91 -21.67 -3.38
C GLN A 229 5.71 -21.03 -2.67
N PHE A 230 5.02 -21.77 -1.79
CA PHE A 230 3.91 -21.22 -1.01
C PHE A 230 4.34 -20.04 -0.11
N LEU A 231 5.59 -20.02 0.37
CA LEU A 231 6.09 -18.91 1.19
C LEU A 231 6.22 -17.63 0.37
N ARG A 232 6.76 -17.73 -0.85
CA ARG A 232 6.81 -16.60 -1.78
C ARG A 232 5.41 -16.08 -2.11
N LYS A 233 4.48 -17.00 -2.43
CA LYS A 233 3.08 -16.63 -2.70
C LYS A 233 2.41 -15.98 -1.48
N ALA A 234 2.73 -16.42 -0.26
CA ALA A 234 2.21 -15.81 0.97
C ALA A 234 2.66 -14.35 1.13
N VAL A 235 3.94 -14.05 0.91
CA VAL A 235 4.47 -12.67 0.95
C VAL A 235 3.86 -11.81 -0.15
N GLU A 236 3.72 -12.35 -1.37
CA GLU A 236 3.06 -11.66 -2.48
C GLU A 236 1.62 -11.28 -2.14
N VAL A 237 0.84 -12.23 -1.59
CA VAL A 237 -0.55 -11.99 -1.15
C VAL A 237 -0.59 -10.98 -0.02
N LEU A 238 0.31 -11.08 0.96
CA LEU A 238 0.41 -10.13 2.07
C LEU A 238 0.62 -8.69 1.55
N CYS A 239 1.61 -8.50 0.66
CA CYS A 239 1.90 -7.20 0.07
C CYS A 239 0.71 -6.66 -0.73
N GLN A 240 0.03 -7.51 -1.51
CA GLN A 240 -1.16 -7.11 -2.28
C GLN A 240 -2.32 -6.68 -1.36
N CYS A 241 -2.57 -7.42 -0.28
CA CYS A 241 -3.60 -7.11 0.68
C CYS A 241 -3.29 -5.80 1.43
N ARG A 242 -2.03 -5.57 1.81
CA ARG A 242 -1.58 -4.32 2.43
C ARG A 242 -1.69 -3.11 1.54
N GLN A 243 -1.29 -3.24 0.28
CA GLN A 243 -1.50 -2.20 -0.72
C GLN A 243 -2.99 -1.89 -0.90
N THR A 244 -3.84 -2.94 -0.97
CA THR A 244 -5.29 -2.76 -1.05
C THR A 244 -5.82 -2.02 0.19
N LEU A 245 -5.43 -2.44 1.40
CA LEU A 245 -5.81 -1.81 2.66
C LEU A 245 -5.40 -0.34 2.75
N MET A 246 -4.19 -0.01 2.29
CA MET A 246 -3.77 1.39 2.19
C MET A 246 -4.78 2.20 1.37
N TYR A 247 -5.19 1.70 0.21
CA TYR A 247 -6.15 2.39 -0.66
C TYR A 247 -7.61 2.30 -0.21
N THR A 248 -7.99 1.31 0.61
CA THR A 248 -9.33 1.28 1.22
C THR A 248 -9.56 2.49 2.12
N TYR A 249 -8.51 2.97 2.82
CA TYR A 249 -8.60 4.19 3.64
C TYR A 249 -8.71 5.48 2.82
N ALA A 250 -8.01 5.58 1.68
CA ALA A 250 -8.17 6.70 0.76
C ALA A 250 -9.58 6.72 0.15
N PHE A 251 -10.13 5.55 -0.20
CA PHE A 251 -11.52 5.41 -0.64
C PHE A 251 -12.52 5.80 0.46
N ALA A 252 -12.35 5.26 1.67
CA ALA A 252 -13.25 5.49 2.80
C ALA A 252 -13.27 6.95 3.27
N PHE A 253 -12.14 7.66 3.18
CA PHE A 253 -12.07 9.07 3.53
C PHE A 253 -13.03 9.93 2.69
N TYR A 254 -13.23 9.66 1.41
CA TYR A 254 -14.15 10.46 0.60
C TYR A 254 -15.59 9.96 0.66
N LEU A 255 -15.84 8.79 1.23
CA LEU A 255 -17.14 8.15 1.22
C LEU A 255 -18.13 8.83 2.17
N ARG A 256 -19.36 9.09 1.69
CA ARG A 256 -20.49 9.42 2.55
C ARG A 256 -21.02 8.16 3.22
N LYS A 257 -21.40 8.27 4.48
CA LYS A 257 -22.02 7.17 5.22
C LYS A 257 -23.37 6.79 4.58
N ASN A 258 -23.49 5.52 4.24
CA ASN A 258 -24.71 4.86 3.80
C ASN A 258 -24.68 3.36 4.19
N ASN A 259 -25.72 2.61 3.85
CA ASN A 259 -25.81 1.18 4.22
C ASN A 259 -24.63 0.36 3.67
N HIS A 260 -24.21 0.62 2.43
CA HIS A 260 -23.08 -0.07 1.82
C HIS A 260 -21.74 0.32 2.45
N SER A 261 -21.59 1.55 2.94
CA SER A 261 -20.37 1.98 3.63
C SER A 261 -20.12 1.18 4.92
N ILE A 262 -21.19 0.77 5.63
CA ILE A 262 -21.09 -0.05 6.85
C ILE A 262 -20.59 -1.45 6.49
N ILE A 263 -21.18 -2.07 5.46
CA ILE A 263 -20.78 -3.39 4.95
C ILE A 263 -19.33 -3.34 4.45
N PHE A 264 -18.95 -2.26 3.77
CA PHE A 264 -17.56 -2.06 3.33
C PHE A 264 -16.61 -1.98 4.53
N GLU A 265 -16.97 -1.27 5.59
CA GLU A 265 -16.15 -1.17 6.81
C GLU A 265 -16.04 -2.49 7.56
N ASP A 266 -17.08 -3.34 7.56
CA ASP A 266 -16.99 -4.72 8.06
C ASP A 266 -16.02 -5.55 7.21
N ASN A 267 -16.14 -5.48 5.88
CA ASN A 267 -15.23 -6.16 4.95
C ASN A 267 -13.78 -5.69 5.11
N GLN A 268 -13.57 -4.40 5.35
CA GLN A 268 -12.26 -3.81 5.63
C GLN A 268 -11.68 -4.35 6.95
N ALA A 269 -12.45 -4.38 8.02
CA ALA A 269 -12.01 -4.90 9.32
C ALA A 269 -11.62 -6.39 9.23
N ASP A 270 -12.43 -7.19 8.52
CA ASP A 270 -12.14 -8.61 8.29
C ASP A 270 -10.86 -8.82 7.46
N LEU A 271 -10.62 -7.99 6.45
CA LEU A 271 -9.37 -8.03 5.70
C LEU A 271 -8.18 -7.63 6.58
N GLU A 272 -8.30 -6.55 7.36
CA GLU A 272 -7.24 -6.10 8.28
C GLU A 272 -6.81 -7.19 9.24
N ILE A 273 -7.75 -7.78 9.97
CA ILE A 273 -7.39 -8.82 10.95
C ILE A 273 -6.76 -10.04 10.27
N SER A 274 -7.20 -10.39 9.06
CA SER A 274 -6.59 -11.49 8.30
C SER A 274 -5.15 -11.16 7.90
N VAL A 275 -4.90 -9.94 7.42
CA VAL A 275 -3.57 -9.44 7.06
C VAL A 275 -2.63 -9.42 8.26
N GLU A 276 -3.08 -8.93 9.41
CA GLU A 276 -2.24 -8.88 10.60
C GLU A 276 -1.92 -10.29 11.14
N LYS A 277 -2.85 -11.24 11.04
CA LYS A 277 -2.62 -12.65 11.37
C LYS A 277 -1.59 -13.30 10.44
N LEU A 278 -1.64 -13.02 9.14
CA LEU A 278 -0.65 -13.52 8.18
C LEU A 278 0.72 -12.87 8.39
N SER A 279 0.76 -11.55 8.53
CA SER A 279 1.98 -10.77 8.77
C SER A 279 2.66 -11.20 10.06
N GLY A 280 1.92 -11.30 11.17
CA GLY A 280 2.46 -11.74 12.46
C GLY A 280 3.03 -13.15 12.41
N TYR A 281 2.34 -14.06 11.72
CA TYR A 281 2.80 -15.44 11.57
C TYR A 281 4.12 -15.50 10.78
N LEU A 282 4.21 -14.80 9.64
CA LEU A 282 5.42 -14.80 8.82
C LEU A 282 6.60 -14.06 9.49
N GLU A 283 6.34 -13.08 10.35
CA GLU A 283 7.38 -12.31 11.04
C GLU A 283 7.88 -12.96 12.34
N ARG A 284 7.04 -13.73 13.04
CA ARG A 284 7.34 -14.23 14.39
C ARG A 284 7.11 -15.71 14.60
N ASP A 285 6.01 -16.25 14.07
CA ASP A 285 5.53 -17.60 14.46
C ASP A 285 5.99 -18.71 13.50
N ILE A 286 6.60 -18.36 12.35
CA ILE A 286 7.12 -19.29 11.33
C ILE A 286 8.33 -20.12 11.80
N THR A 287 8.57 -20.21 13.11
CA THR A 287 9.72 -20.92 13.72
C THR A 287 9.48 -22.40 13.96
N SER A 288 8.37 -22.98 13.47
CA SER A 288 8.10 -24.42 13.65
C SER A 288 9.06 -25.27 12.82
N ASP A 289 9.69 -26.26 13.47
CA ASP A 289 10.54 -27.26 12.80
C ASP A 289 9.72 -28.23 11.92
N ASN A 290 8.38 -28.24 12.06
CA ASN A 290 7.52 -29.07 11.25
C ASN A 290 7.10 -28.33 9.97
N ALA A 291 7.78 -28.69 8.88
CA ALA A 291 7.54 -28.15 7.54
C ALA A 291 6.10 -28.37 7.04
N ALA A 292 5.45 -29.50 7.38
CA ALA A 292 4.10 -29.80 6.94
C ALA A 292 3.05 -28.92 7.65
N ILE A 293 3.22 -28.70 8.96
CA ILE A 293 2.35 -27.80 9.74
C ILE A 293 2.52 -26.37 9.22
N THR A 294 3.76 -25.91 9.07
CA THR A 294 4.06 -24.57 8.54
C THR A 294 3.42 -24.35 7.17
N LYS A 295 3.51 -25.34 6.29
CA LYS A 295 2.90 -25.30 4.96
C LYS A 295 1.38 -25.12 5.04
N GLN A 296 0.71 -25.92 5.85
CA GLN A 296 -0.74 -25.85 6.03
C GLN A 296 -1.17 -24.49 6.60
N GLU A 297 -0.55 -24.06 7.69
CA GLU A 297 -0.92 -22.81 8.39
C GLU A 297 -0.71 -21.57 7.53
N VAL A 298 0.41 -21.48 6.80
CA VAL A 298 0.66 -20.36 5.89
C VAL A 298 -0.34 -20.38 4.73
N GLN A 299 -0.62 -21.56 4.15
CA GLN A 299 -1.58 -21.68 3.05
C GLN A 299 -2.99 -21.25 3.45
N ASP A 300 -3.47 -21.69 4.60
CA ASP A 300 -4.79 -21.33 5.08
C ASP A 300 -4.88 -19.82 5.35
N LYS A 301 -3.86 -19.23 5.98
CA LYS A 301 -3.82 -17.79 6.26
C LYS A 301 -3.81 -16.93 4.99
N TYR A 302 -2.92 -17.21 4.03
CA TYR A 302 -2.87 -16.36 2.84
C TYR A 302 -4.09 -16.56 1.94
N ARG A 303 -4.64 -17.78 1.82
CA ARG A 303 -5.88 -18.03 1.06
C ARG A 303 -7.05 -17.27 1.68
N TYR A 304 -7.16 -17.27 3.00
CA TYR A 304 -8.19 -16.50 3.70
C TYR A 304 -8.02 -14.98 3.48
N CYS A 305 -6.78 -14.46 3.53
CA CYS A 305 -6.51 -13.05 3.21
C CYS A 305 -6.93 -12.70 1.77
N GLU A 306 -6.54 -13.52 0.80
CA GLU A 306 -6.88 -13.32 -0.62
C GLU A 306 -8.40 -13.36 -0.82
N GLN A 307 -9.10 -14.27 -0.13
CA GLN A 307 -10.57 -14.34 -0.14
C GLN A 307 -11.21 -13.08 0.48
N ARG A 308 -10.75 -12.62 1.63
CA ARG A 308 -11.28 -11.39 2.26
C ARG A 308 -11.05 -10.16 1.40
N ARG A 309 -9.89 -10.08 0.77
CA ARG A 309 -9.56 -9.03 -0.20
C ARG A 309 -10.51 -9.07 -1.39
N LYS A 310 -10.77 -10.26 -1.93
CA LYS A 310 -11.71 -10.46 -3.04
C LYS A 310 -13.12 -10.01 -2.65
N VAL A 311 -13.65 -10.43 -1.51
CA VAL A 311 -14.98 -10.03 -1.03
C VAL A 311 -15.10 -8.50 -0.91
N LEU A 312 -14.07 -7.85 -0.35
CA LEU A 312 -14.02 -6.39 -0.25
C LEU A 312 -14.07 -5.72 -1.62
N LEU A 313 -13.22 -6.16 -2.55
CA LEU A 313 -13.12 -5.56 -3.88
C LEU A 313 -14.38 -5.81 -4.71
N ASP A 314 -14.90 -7.03 -4.71
CA ASP A 314 -16.13 -7.40 -5.41
C ASP A 314 -17.31 -6.53 -4.93
N HIS A 315 -17.41 -6.27 -3.61
CA HIS A 315 -18.45 -5.40 -3.05
C HIS A 315 -18.29 -3.93 -3.48
N VAL A 316 -17.05 -3.42 -3.52
CA VAL A 316 -16.80 -2.05 -4.01
C VAL A 316 -17.07 -1.93 -5.50
N HIS A 317 -16.71 -2.93 -6.30
CA HIS A 317 -16.96 -2.98 -7.73
C HIS A 317 -18.46 -3.06 -8.04
N GLU A 318 -19.21 -3.92 -7.35
CA GLU A 318 -20.67 -3.95 -7.46
C GLU A 318 -21.28 -2.58 -7.14
N GLY A 319 -20.77 -1.90 -6.11
CA GLY A 319 -21.24 -0.56 -5.77
C GLY A 319 -20.84 0.53 -6.77
N TYR A 320 -19.79 0.32 -7.56
CA TYR A 320 -19.54 1.18 -8.72
C TYR A 320 -20.52 0.92 -9.86
N ASP A 321 -20.86 -0.34 -10.13
CA ASP A 321 -21.77 -0.71 -11.22
C ASP A 321 -23.22 -0.29 -10.95
N LYS A 322 -23.60 -0.23 -9.67
CA LYS A 322 -24.95 0.11 -9.20
C LYS A 322 -25.05 1.49 -8.54
N ASP A 323 -24.01 2.31 -8.63
CA ASP A 323 -23.94 3.67 -8.09
C ASP A 323 -24.29 3.78 -6.59
N TYR A 324 -23.81 2.84 -5.77
CA TYR A 324 -24.00 2.85 -4.31
C TYR A 324 -23.17 3.94 -3.60
N TRP A 325 -22.09 4.42 -4.22
CA TRP A 325 -21.09 5.25 -3.55
C TRP A 325 -21.32 6.73 -3.79
N GLU A 326 -21.67 7.44 -2.72
CA GLU A 326 -21.66 8.91 -2.71
C GLU A 326 -20.39 9.44 -2.05
N TYR A 327 -19.91 10.60 -2.53
CA TYR A 327 -18.65 11.17 -2.08
C TYR A 327 -18.81 12.60 -1.53
N GLN A 328 -17.93 12.99 -0.62
CA GLN A 328 -17.81 14.37 -0.12
C GLN A 328 -16.62 15.04 -0.83
N ASP A 329 -16.92 15.87 -1.84
CA ASP A 329 -15.91 16.53 -2.68
C ASP A 329 -15.21 17.73 -1.98
N ASP A 330 -15.81 18.23 -0.88
CA ASP A 330 -15.47 19.50 -0.18
C ASP A 330 -14.62 19.31 1.11
N LEU A 331 -14.01 18.13 1.32
CA LEU A 331 -13.26 17.77 2.54
C LEU A 331 -11.75 18.10 2.55
#